data_AF-A0A926UNQ6-F1
#
_entry.id   AF-A0A926UNQ6-F1
#
_cell.length_a   1.000
_cell.length_b   1.000
_cell.length_c   1.000
_cell.angle_alpha   90.00
_cell.angle_beta   90.00
_cell.angle_gamma   90.00
#
_symmetry.space_group_name_H-M   'P 1'
#
loop_
_entity.id
_entity.type
_entity.pdbx_description
1 polymer ?
#
loop_
_entity_poly.entity_id
_entity_poly.type
_entity_poly.pdbx_seq_one_letter_code
_entity_poly.pdbx_strand_id
1 'polypeptide(L)'
;MNLLKSQNRIIVLMSRFVDQVNDSTAMARTDINKVAETILTHLLAEVYDYRELKNLNSETNNYPGIDLGDEKARVAFQITSTSDNEKIKDTLGKFVKYELYRTYATGTAIANY
;
A
#
# COMPACT_ATOMS: atom_id res chain seq x y z
N MET A 1 -8.12 14.82 -24.46
CA MET A 1 -8.66 14.68 -23.08
C MET A 1 -8.26 15.94 -22.31
N ASN A 2 -9.20 16.74 -21.82
CA ASN A 2 -8.88 17.97 -21.07
C ASN A 2 -8.27 17.57 -19.71
N LEU A 3 -7.07 18.06 -19.37
CA LEU A 3 -6.34 17.73 -18.14
C LEU A 3 -7.21 17.88 -16.89
N LEU A 4 -7.98 18.97 -16.79
CA LEU A 4 -8.89 19.22 -15.68
C LEU A 4 -9.99 18.16 -15.59
N LYS A 5 -10.51 17.71 -16.74
CA LYS A 5 -11.50 16.64 -16.80
C LYS A 5 -10.92 15.32 -16.31
N SER A 6 -9.67 15.01 -16.66
CA SER A 6 -8.97 13.82 -16.15
C SER A 6 -8.72 13.90 -14.65
N GLN A 7 -8.22 15.03 -14.15
CA GLN A 7 -7.98 15.25 -12.73
C GLN A 7 -9.25 15.11 -11.91
N ASN A 8 -10.35 15.74 -12.33
CA ASN A 8 -11.65 15.60 -11.67
C ASN A 8 -12.15 14.16 -11.69
N ARG A 9 -11.91 13.42 -12.78
CA ARG A 9 -12.29 12.00 -12.86
C ARG A 9 -11.47 11.16 -11.89
N ILE A 10 -10.16 11.39 -11.78
CA ILE A 10 -9.27 10.69 -10.82
C ILE A 10 -9.75 10.95 -9.40
N ILE A 11 -10.02 12.21 -9.04
CA ILE A 11 -10.52 12.58 -7.71
C ILE A 11 -11.78 11.79 -7.37
N VAL A 12 -12.80 11.79 -8.25
CA VAL A 12 -14.05 11.08 -8.00
C VAL A 12 -13.85 9.57 -7.85
N LEU A 13 -12.98 8.96 -8.65
CA LEU A 13 -12.72 7.52 -8.59
C LEU A 13 -11.95 7.15 -7.31
N MET A 14 -10.94 7.93 -6.93
CA MET A 14 -10.17 7.70 -5.71
C MET A 14 -11.02 7.91 -4.46
N SER A 15 -11.87 8.94 -4.41
CA SER A 15 -12.80 9.13 -3.27
C SER A 15 -13.72 7.93 -3.10
N ARG A 16 -14.32 7.43 -4.20
CA ARG A 16 -15.18 6.24 -4.15
C ARG A 16 -14.44 4.98 -3.70
N PHE A 17 -13.20 4.83 -4.14
CA PHE A 17 -12.35 3.71 -3.73
C PHE A 17 -12.11 3.74 -2.20
N VAL A 18 -11.75 4.91 -1.67
CA VAL A 18 -11.57 5.11 -0.21
C VAL A 18 -12.86 4.81 0.55
N ASP A 19 -13.99 5.37 0.13
CA ASP A 19 -15.29 5.14 0.76
C ASP A 19 -15.64 3.64 0.79
N GLN A 20 -15.44 2.94 -0.33
CA GLN A 20 -15.71 1.50 -0.44
C GLN A 20 -14.85 0.67 0.50
N VAL A 21 -13.57 1.02 0.68
CA VAL A 21 -12.71 0.30 1.61
C VAL A 21 -13.11 0.58 3.05
N ASN A 22 -13.43 1.83 3.39
CA ASN A 22 -13.87 2.20 4.73
C ASN A 22 -15.17 1.50 5.11
N ASP A 23 -16.18 1.55 4.23
CA ASP A 23 -17.46 0.87 4.41
C ASP A 23 -17.29 -0.64 4.56
N SER A 24 -16.47 -1.25 3.70
CA SER A 24 -16.19 -2.70 3.75
C SER A 24 -15.47 -3.08 5.05
N THR A 25 -14.49 -2.29 5.47
CA THR A 25 -13.76 -2.50 6.74
C THR A 25 -14.70 -2.40 7.94
N ALA A 26 -15.60 -1.40 7.95
CA ALA A 26 -16.63 -1.25 8.99
C ALA A 26 -17.61 -2.43 9.03
N MET A 27 -17.86 -3.07 7.89
CA MET A 27 -18.63 -4.31 7.77
C MET A 27 -17.82 -5.59 8.07
N ALA A 28 -16.59 -5.46 8.58
CA ALA A 28 -15.65 -6.56 8.83
C ALA A 28 -15.30 -7.40 7.58
N ARG A 29 -15.41 -6.81 6.38
CA ARG A 29 -14.98 -7.40 5.10
C ARG A 29 -13.54 -7.02 4.81
N THR A 30 -12.62 -7.95 5.01
CA THR A 30 -11.17 -7.71 4.93
C THR A 30 -10.57 -8.04 3.56
N ASP A 31 -11.33 -8.65 2.66
CA ASP A 31 -10.95 -8.97 1.28
C ASP A 31 -10.64 -7.72 0.46
N ILE A 32 -11.34 -6.62 0.73
CA ILE A 32 -11.12 -5.33 0.05
C ILE A 32 -9.69 -4.80 0.23
N ASN A 33 -9.02 -5.11 1.35
CA ASN A 33 -7.65 -4.66 1.59
C ASN A 33 -6.66 -5.38 0.65
N LYS A 34 -6.89 -6.67 0.35
CA LYS A 34 -6.09 -7.41 -0.65
C LYS A 34 -6.29 -6.86 -2.06
N VAL A 35 -7.52 -6.44 -2.37
CA VAL A 35 -7.83 -5.76 -3.63
C VAL A 35 -7.10 -4.41 -3.68
N ALA A 36 -7.10 -3.65 -2.58
CA ALA A 36 -6.39 -2.38 -2.46
C ALA A 36 -4.88 -2.54 -2.68
N GLU A 37 -4.24 -3.54 -2.06
CA GLU A 37 -2.82 -3.86 -2.29
C GLU A 37 -2.53 -4.06 -3.79
N THR A 38 -3.37 -4.82 -4.49
CA THR A 38 -3.20 -5.10 -5.92
C THR A 38 -3.34 -3.83 -6.78
N ILE A 39 -4.35 -3.00 -6.51
CA ILE A 39 -4.59 -1.76 -7.26
C ILE A 39 -3.46 -0.75 -7.00
N LEU A 40 -3.09 -0.57 -5.73
CA LEU A 40 -2.08 0.41 -5.31
C LEU A 40 -0.68 0.01 -5.76
N THR A 41 -0.37 -1.28 -5.92
CA THR A 41 0.89 -1.73 -6.54
C THR A 41 1.11 -1.07 -7.89
N HIS A 42 0.13 -1.19 -8.80
CA HIS A 42 0.26 -0.66 -10.15
C HIS A 42 0.25 0.87 -10.18
N LEU A 43 -0.57 1.50 -9.34
CA LEU A 43 -0.63 2.96 -9.26
C LEU A 43 0.68 3.55 -8.75
N LEU A 44 1.24 3.00 -7.66
CA LEU A 44 2.49 3.48 -7.07
C LEU A 44 3.68 3.19 -7.97
N ALA A 45 3.70 2.04 -8.64
CA ALA A 45 4.72 1.71 -9.64
C ALA A 45 4.77 2.76 -10.75
N GLU A 46 3.61 3.16 -11.29
CA GLU A 46 3.53 4.15 -12.36
C GLU A 46 3.88 5.58 -11.88
N VAL A 47 3.34 6.00 -10.73
CA VAL A 47 3.54 7.38 -10.22
C VAL A 47 4.99 7.66 -9.82
N TYR A 48 5.70 6.64 -9.30
CA TYR A 48 7.06 6.78 -8.81
C TYR A 48 8.13 6.15 -9.74
N ASP A 49 7.75 5.59 -10.89
CA ASP A 49 8.62 4.81 -11.81
C ASP A 49 9.36 3.65 -11.10
N TYR A 50 8.68 2.97 -10.16
CA TYR A 50 9.19 1.77 -9.50
C TYR A 50 8.84 0.52 -10.31
N ARG A 51 9.70 0.21 -11.28
CA ARG A 51 9.45 -0.83 -12.30
C ARG A 51 9.38 -2.26 -11.76
N GLU A 52 9.95 -2.51 -10.58
CA GLU A 52 10.01 -3.83 -9.96
C GLU A 52 9.16 -3.88 -8.67
N LEU A 53 8.30 -2.87 -8.44
CA LEU A 53 7.36 -2.85 -7.34
C LEU A 53 6.32 -3.95 -7.50
N LYS A 54 6.27 -4.85 -6.53
CA LYS A 54 5.36 -5.99 -6.51
C LYS A 54 4.63 -6.13 -5.18
N ASN A 55 3.48 -6.80 -5.23
CA ASN A 55 2.78 -7.24 -4.04
C ASN A 55 3.48 -8.47 -3.45
N LEU A 56 4.10 -8.32 -2.29
CA LEU A 56 4.84 -9.36 -1.57
C LEU A 56 3.91 -10.42 -0.97
N ASN A 57 2.67 -10.03 -0.63
CA ASN A 57 1.64 -10.95 -0.14
C ASN A 57 1.16 -11.95 -1.22
N SER A 58 1.42 -11.66 -2.50
CA SER A 58 1.11 -12.60 -3.60
C SER A 58 2.06 -13.79 -3.67
N GLU A 59 3.30 -13.62 -3.21
CA GLU A 59 4.34 -14.66 -3.22
C GLU A 59 4.42 -15.38 -1.86
N THR A 60 4.26 -14.62 -0.76
CA THR A 60 4.26 -15.15 0.61
C THR A 60 3.05 -14.59 1.35
N ASN A 61 2.08 -15.44 1.66
CA ASN A 61 0.86 -15.00 2.32
C ASN A 61 1.18 -14.29 3.66
N ASN A 62 0.73 -13.04 3.80
CA ASN A 62 1.00 -12.14 4.93
C ASN A 62 2.51 -11.91 5.17
N TYR A 63 3.18 -11.34 4.16
CA TYR A 63 4.56 -10.90 4.27
C TYR A 63 4.72 -9.95 5.49
N PRO A 64 5.78 -10.11 6.29
CA PRO A 64 5.84 -9.45 7.59
C PRO A 64 6.05 -7.94 7.49
N GLY A 65 5.03 -7.16 7.84
CA GLY A 65 5.14 -5.72 8.13
C GLY A 65 5.35 -4.82 6.91
N ILE A 66 5.30 -5.36 5.70
CA ILE A 66 5.20 -4.62 4.43
C ILE A 66 4.34 -5.45 3.47
N ASP A 67 3.60 -4.79 2.59
CA ASP A 67 2.78 -5.46 1.57
C ASP A 67 3.39 -5.34 0.18
N LEU A 68 4.04 -4.22 -0.12
CA LEU A 68 4.66 -3.96 -1.42
C LEU A 68 6.17 -3.73 -1.26
N GLY A 69 6.95 -4.19 -2.23
CA GLY A 69 8.39 -3.99 -2.23
C GLY A 69 8.98 -3.93 -3.65
N ASP A 70 9.96 -3.06 -3.82
CA ASP A 70 10.87 -3.03 -4.98
C ASP A 70 12.30 -3.10 -4.42
N GLU A 71 12.96 -4.23 -4.62
CA GLU A 71 14.30 -4.46 -4.07
C GLU A 71 15.37 -3.63 -4.76
N LYS A 72 15.17 -3.29 -6.03
CA LYS A 72 16.13 -2.53 -6.83
C LYS A 72 16.08 -1.04 -6.51
N ALA A 73 14.87 -0.49 -6.43
CA ALA A 73 14.65 0.85 -5.91
C ALA A 73 14.86 0.91 -4.38
N ARG A 74 14.92 -0.25 -3.71
CA ARG A 74 15.04 -0.41 -2.26
C ARG A 74 13.93 0.33 -1.52
N VAL A 75 12.68 0.18 -1.98
CA VAL A 75 11.51 0.81 -1.35
C VAL A 75 10.47 -0.22 -0.92
N ALA A 76 9.75 0.08 0.16
CA ALA A 76 8.67 -0.77 0.67
C ALA A 76 7.47 0.05 1.18
N PHE A 77 6.28 -0.51 1.03
CA PHE A 77 5.02 0.09 1.46
C PHE A 77 4.24 -0.88 2.33
N GLN A 78 3.67 -0.37 3.42
CA GLN A 78 2.56 -1.01 4.10
C GLN A 78 1.27 -0.32 3.63
N ILE A 79 0.36 -1.09 3.08
CA ILE A 79 -0.96 -0.68 2.64
C ILE A 79 -1.94 -0.93 3.78
N THR A 80 -2.65 0.11 4.22
CA THR A 80 -3.65 -0.06 5.29
C THR A 80 -4.67 1.07 5.25
N SER A 81 -5.92 0.77 5.60
CA SER A 81 -7.00 1.75 5.77
C SER A 81 -7.01 2.39 7.17
N THR A 82 -6.06 2.06 8.03
CA THR A 82 -6.04 2.51 9.44
C THR A 82 -4.63 2.84 9.90
N SER A 83 -4.46 4.03 10.49
CA SER A 83 -3.16 4.59 10.83
C SER A 83 -2.88 4.70 12.34
N ASP A 84 -3.53 3.85 13.15
CA ASP A 84 -3.35 3.93 14.60
C ASP A 84 -1.86 3.76 15.00
N ASN A 85 -1.44 4.46 16.05
CA ASN A 85 -0.04 4.47 16.49
C ASN A 85 0.49 3.08 16.85
N GLU A 86 -0.40 2.15 17.24
CA GLU A 86 -0.02 0.78 17.57
C GLU A 86 0.38 0.00 16.30
N LYS A 87 -0.38 0.12 15.21
CA LYS A 87 -0.04 -0.46 13.90
C LYS A 87 1.24 0.11 13.34
N ILE A 88 1.48 1.41 13.47
CA ILE A 88 2.75 2.02 13.03
C ILE A 88 3.91 1.36 13.77
N LYS A 89 3.82 1.26 15.10
CA LYS A 89 4.87 0.65 15.93
C LYS A 89 5.05 -0.83 15.63
N ASP A 90 3.96 -1.59 15.44
CA ASP A 90 4.02 -3.01 15.07
C ASP A 90 4.67 -3.21 13.69
N THR A 91 4.30 -2.38 12.71
CA THR A 91 4.88 -2.38 11.36
C THR A 91 6.39 -2.14 11.41
N LEU A 92 6.83 -1.08 12.10
CA LEU A 92 8.25 -0.78 12.29
C LEU A 92 8.98 -1.87 13.10
N GLY A 93 8.32 -2.42 14.13
CA GLY A 93 8.84 -3.51 14.93
C GLY A 93 9.09 -4.77 14.10
N LYS A 94 8.15 -5.14 13.24
CA LYS A 94 8.32 -6.23 12.25
C LYS A 94 9.44 -5.90 11.27
N PHE A 95 9.47 -4.69 10.72
CA PHE A 95 10.49 -4.28 9.77
C PHE A 95 11.92 -4.45 10.31
N VAL A 96 12.15 -4.09 11.58
CA VAL A 96 13.43 -4.31 12.26
C VAL A 96 13.65 -5.78 12.60
N LYS A 97 12.65 -6.46 13.16
CA LYS A 97 12.74 -7.88 13.56
C LYS A 97 13.12 -8.81 12.42
N TYR A 98 12.59 -8.56 11.22
CA TYR A 98 12.85 -9.34 10.02
C TYR A 98 14.00 -8.78 9.17
N GLU A 99 14.74 -7.80 9.70
CA GLU A 99 15.89 -7.17 9.03
C GLU A 99 15.60 -6.61 7.63
N LEU A 100 14.36 -6.18 7.38
CA LEU A 100 13.92 -5.70 6.07
C LEU A 100 14.68 -4.44 5.62
N TYR A 101 15.25 -3.70 6.57
CA TYR A 101 16.12 -2.54 6.33
C TYR A 101 17.41 -2.89 5.57
N ARG A 102 17.81 -4.17 5.51
CA ARG A 102 18.95 -4.60 4.69
C ARG A 102 18.61 -4.52 3.21
N THR A 103 17.40 -4.90 2.84
CA THR A 103 16.90 -4.90 1.47
C THR A 103 16.37 -3.52 1.09
N TYR A 104 15.45 -2.97 1.89
CA TYR A 104 14.74 -1.72 1.59
C TYR A 104 15.32 -0.55 2.41
N ALA A 105 15.69 0.53 1.73
CA ALA A 105 16.37 1.70 2.29
C ALA A 105 15.40 2.77 2.80
N THR A 106 14.25 2.96 2.14
CA THR A 106 13.19 3.80 2.69
C THR A 106 12.46 3.05 3.78
N GLY A 107 12.27 3.71 4.93
CA GLY A 107 11.37 3.22 5.97
C GLY A 107 9.98 2.98 5.39
N THR A 108 9.24 2.05 5.97
CA THR A 108 7.92 1.66 5.51
C THR A 108 6.99 2.88 5.36
N ALA A 109 6.62 3.22 4.12
CA ALA A 109 5.60 4.22 3.88
C ALA A 109 4.23 3.57 4.15
N ILE A 110 3.50 4.11 5.11
CA ILE A 110 2.14 3.67 5.41
C ILE A 110 1.21 4.42 4.47
N ALA A 111 0.77 3.76 3.40
CA ALA A 111 -0.20 4.31 2.48
C ALA A 111 -1.60 4.17 3.11
N ASN A 112 -1.94 5.18 3.92
CA ASN A 112 -3.30 5.38 4.38
C ASN A 112 -4.10 6.01 3.24
N TYR A 113 -5.23 5.42 2.93
CA TYR A 113 -6.20 5.96 1.99
C TYR A 113 -7.54 6.11 2.70
#